data_AF-A0A142XFF3-F1
#
_entry.id   AF-A0A142XFF3-F1
#
_cell.length_a   1.000
_cell.length_b   1.000
_cell.length_c   1.000
_cell.angle_alpha   90.00
_cell.angle_beta   90.00
_cell.angle_gamma   90.00
#
_symmetry.space_group_name_H-M   'P 1'
#
loop_
_entity.id
_entity.type
_entity.pdbx_description
1 polymer ?
#
loop_
_entity_poly.entity_id
_entity_poly.type
_entity_poly.pdbx_seq_one_letter_code
_entity_poly.pdbx_strand_id
1 'polypeptide(L)' 'MPNGGYVAENGISLCASCHEKAEAFHRGDPVPPGFAPAELYALVDSSAEDARAASERLGD' A
#
# COMPACT_ATOMS: atom_id res chain seq x y z
N MET A 1 -7.12 -8.29 2.84
CA MET A 1 -5.80 -8.93 2.84
C MET A 1 -5.54 -9.50 4.22
N PRO A 2 -5.15 -10.78 4.38
CA PRO A 2 -4.69 -11.33 5.66
C PRO A 2 -3.67 -10.43 6.38
N ASN A 3 -3.70 -10.41 7.71
CA ASN A 3 -2.81 -9.58 8.55
C ASN A 3 -2.77 -8.10 8.13
N GLY A 4 -3.88 -7.55 7.63
CA GLY A 4 -3.93 -6.16 7.16
C GLY A 4 -3.13 -5.87 5.89
N GLY A 5 -2.56 -6.87 5.22
CA GLY A 5 -1.75 -6.67 4.02
C GLY A 5 -0.33 -6.19 4.30
N TYR A 6 0.23 -6.41 5.48
CA TYR A 6 1.65 -6.13 5.78
C TYR A 6 2.60 -7.10 5.04
N VAL A 7 2.69 -6.92 3.72
CA VAL A 7 3.64 -7.58 2.80
C VAL A 7 4.45 -6.53 2.05
N ALA A 8 5.63 -6.90 1.57
CA ALA A 8 6.55 -5.96 0.91
C ALA A 8 5.93 -5.37 -0.38
N GLU A 9 5.20 -6.21 -1.11
CA GLU A 9 4.49 -5.92 -2.34
C GLU A 9 3.39 -4.86 -2.17
N ASN A 10 2.94 -4.61 -0.94
CA ASN A 10 1.90 -3.61 -0.69
C ASN A 10 2.42 -2.16 -0.73
N GLY A 11 3.74 -1.94 -0.66
CA GLY A 11 4.31 -0.59 -0.74
C GLY A 11 3.95 0.34 0.44
N ILE A 12 3.30 -0.17 1.48
CA ILE A 12 2.79 0.62 2.63
C ILE A 12 3.82 0.82 3.77
N SER A 13 5.07 0.41 3.58
CA SER A 13 6.14 0.61 4.58
C SER A 13 6.65 2.05 4.57
N LEU A 14 5.84 2.96 5.13
CA LEU A 14 6.07 4.39 5.13
C LEU A 14 6.44 4.91 6.53
N CYS A 15 7.23 5.99 6.60
CA CYS A 15 7.40 6.73 7.86
C CYS A 15 6.07 7.41 8.26
N ALA A 16 5.91 7.80 9.53
CA ALA A 16 4.64 8.34 10.03
C ALA A 16 4.05 9.48 9.17
N SER A 17 4.87 10.49 8.82
CA SER A 17 4.41 11.61 7.98
C SER A 17 4.07 11.23 6.54
N CYS A 18 4.68 10.18 6.01
CA CYS A 18 4.37 9.64 4.69
C CYS A 18 3.09 8.81 4.72
N HIS A 19 2.88 8.05 5.81
CA HIS A 19 1.67 7.28 6.03
C HIS A 19 0.43 8.19 6.06
N GLU A 20 0.49 9.34 6.75
CA GLU A 20 -0.62 10.32 6.78
C GLU A 20 -1.05 10.82 5.39
N LYS A 21 -0.10 10.93 4.46
CA LYS A 21 -0.35 11.34 3.07
C LYS A 21 -1.02 10.22 2.28
N ALA A 22 -0.59 8.97 2.45
CA ALA A 22 -1.23 7.80 1.84
C ALA A 22 -2.67 7.60 2.36
N GLU A 23 -2.90 7.83 3.65
CA GLU A 23 -4.22 7.77 4.29
C GLU A 23 -5.23 8.79 3.72
N ALA A 24 -4.79 9.84 3.01
CA ALA A 24 -5.69 10.74 2.29
C ALA A 24 -6.62 9.98 1.33
N PHE A 25 -6.13 8.89 0.73
CA PHE A 25 -6.91 8.02 -0.14
C PHE A 25 -8.11 7.39 0.59
N HIS A 26 -7.89 6.89 1.82
CA HIS A 26 -8.95 6.27 2.62
C HIS A 26 -9.95 7.28 3.19
N ARG A 27 -9.54 8.52 3.41
CA ARG A 27 -10.43 9.61 3.82
C ARG A 27 -11.26 10.21 2.68
N GLY A 28 -10.88 9.96 1.43
CA GLY A 28 -11.47 10.61 0.25
C GLY A 28 -10.96 12.04 0.03
N ASP A 29 -9.84 12.40 0.65
CA ASP A 29 -9.17 13.69 0.46
C ASP A 29 -8.33 13.68 -0.83
N PRO A 30 -7.94 14.86 -1.36
CA PRO A 30 -6.93 14.92 -2.41
C PRO A 30 -5.61 14.26 -1.97
N VAL A 31 -5.22 13.20 -2.69
CA VAL A 31 -3.98 12.48 -2.41
C VAL A 31 -2.79 13.24 -2.97
N PRO A 32 -1.75 13.54 -2.17
CA PRO A 32 -0.54 14.19 -2.68
C PRO A 32 0.15 13.35 -3.77
N PRO A 33 0.79 13.97 -4.78
CA PRO A 33 1.54 13.24 -5.79
C PRO A 33 2.59 12.31 -5.18
N GLY A 34 2.70 11.09 -5.70
CA GLY A 34 3.58 10.03 -5.20
C GLY A 34 3.01 9.20 -4.05
N PHE A 35 1.79 9.51 -3.58
CA PHE A 35 1.14 8.80 -2.47
C PHE A 35 -0.17 8.11 -2.87
N ALA A 36 -0.57 8.18 -4.15
CA ALA A 36 -1.67 7.36 -4.61
C ALA A 36 -1.28 5.87 -4.54
N PRO A 37 -2.22 4.94 -4.23
CA PRO A 37 -1.91 3.52 -4.12
C PRO A 37 -1.13 2.96 -5.32
N ALA A 38 -1.53 3.31 -6.55
CA ALA A 38 -0.85 2.89 -7.77
C ALA A 38 0.61 3.37 -7.86
N GLU A 39 0.91 4.57 -7.36
CA GLU A 39 2.28 5.10 -7.34
C GLU A 39 3.12 4.37 -6.30
N LEU A 40 2.55 4.07 -5.12
CA LEU A 40 3.23 3.32 -4.07
C LEU A 40 3.58 1.90 -4.51
N TYR A 41 2.66 1.22 -5.22
CA TYR A 41 2.95 -0.08 -5.83
C TYR A 41 4.08 0.02 -6.87
N ALA A 42 4.04 1.04 -7.73
CA ALA A 42 5.05 1.23 -8.77
C ALA A 42 6.46 1.48 -8.20
N LEU A 43 6.58 2.14 -7.04
CA LEU A 43 7.87 2.37 -6.37
C LEU A 43 8.58 1.09 -5.95
N VAL A 44 7.83 -0.01 -5.75
CA VAL A 44 8.36 -1.32 -5.34
C VAL A 44 8.21 -2.38 -6.43
N ASP A 45 8.00 -1.96 -7.68
CA ASP A 45 7.79 -2.84 -8.84
C ASP A 45 6.72 -3.90 -8.59
N SER A 46 5.55 -3.46 -8.10
CA SER A 46 4.45 -4.33 -7.70
C SER A 46 3.08 -3.79 -8.15
N SER A 47 2.03 -4.47 -7.72
CA SER A 47 0.64 -4.15 -8.00
C SER A 47 -0.28 -4.57 -6.85
N ALA A 48 -1.54 -4.11 -6.87
CA ALA A 48 -2.55 -4.56 -5.93
C ALA A 48 -2.81 -6.09 -5.99
N GLU A 49 -2.63 -6.69 -7.17
CA GLU A 49 -2.80 -8.12 -7.39
C GLU A 49 -1.64 -8.91 -6.77
N ASP A 50 -0.41 -8.44 -6.96
CA ASP A 50 0.79 -9.01 -6.35
C ASP A 50 0.74 -8.93 -4.82
N ALA A 51 0.36 -7.76 -4.28
CA ALA A 51 0.18 -7.56 -2.85
C ALA A 51 -0.88 -8.48 -2.26
N ARG A 52 -2.01 -8.66 -2.95
CA ARG A 52 -3.06 -9.61 -2.51
C ARG A 52 -2.53 -11.04 -2.54
N ALA A 53 -1.92 -11.47 -3.64
CA ALA A 53 -1.37 -12.82 -3.76
C ALA A 53 -0.28 -13.10 -2.71
N ALA A 54 0.57 -12.12 -2.41
CA ALA A 54 1.57 -12.21 -1.35
C ALA A 54 0.94 -12.33 0.04
N SER A 55 -0.07 -11.51 0.32
CA SER A 55 -0.78 -11.54 1.60
C SER A 55 -1.56 -12.84 1.81
N GLU A 56 -2.14 -13.42 0.75
CA GLU A 56 -2.83 -14.71 0.79
C GLU A 56 -1.89 -15.87 1.14
N ARG A 57 -0.62 -15.84 0.71
CA ARG A 57 0.40 -16.85 1.08
C ARG A 57 0.75 -16.83 2.57
N LEU A 58 0.42 -15.76 3.30
CA LEU A 58 0.64 -15.65 4.75
C LEU A 58 -0.56 -16.12 5.57
N GLY A 59 -1.66 -16.49 4.92
CA GLY A 59 -2.85 -17.00 5.59
C GLY A 59 -2.72 -18.48 5.91
N ASP A 60 -2.11 -18.79 7.06
CA ASP A 60 -2.34 -20.01 7.85
C ASP A 60 -2.62 -19.61 9.31
#